data_AF-X1R3V0-F1
#
_entry.id   AF-X1R3V0-F1
#
_cell.length_a   1.000
_cell.length_b   1.000
_cell.length_c   1.000
_cell.angle_alpha   90.00
_cell.angle_beta   90.00
_cell.angle_gamma   90.00
#
_symmetry.space_group_name_H-M   'P 1'
#
loop_
_entity.id
_entity.type
_entity.pdbx_description
1 polymer ?
#
loop_
_entity_poly.entity_id
_entity_poly.type
_entity_poly.pdbx_seq_one_letter_code
_entity_poly.pdbx_strand_id
1 'polypeptide(L)'
;MGHYLLPAVGQFDEPEKLGNGLLGERLFLQWLAAEAELVSGAPWPSQETSATLSAVLNGDGSKVATYIQEQCRPALDLWLRAGPQSPLLAAKSAEAMDYFTGFCLWVLAAHGPEVLAEVFDNTPGENPLPADCVAAYRDIVTRSLDAQAWRVDAGALNLAQSRLTQPVREGALRREEITISPGDFVVLPVYLPPGTWQVSALASPSA
;
A
#
# COMPACT_ATOMS: atom_id res chain seq x y z
N MET A 1 -14.33 -11.86 5.36
CA MET A 1 -13.25 -12.88 5.24
C MET A 1 -11.90 -12.42 5.76
N GLY A 2 -11.60 -11.11 5.85
CA GLY A 2 -10.32 -10.58 6.35
C GLY A 2 -9.89 -11.06 7.74
N HIS A 3 -10.84 -11.19 8.68
CA HIS A 3 -10.56 -11.60 10.07
C HIS A 3 -9.89 -12.99 10.24
N TYR A 4 -9.90 -13.84 9.22
CA TYR A 4 -9.31 -15.18 9.28
C TYR A 4 -7.90 -15.28 8.67
N LEU A 5 -7.47 -14.26 7.91
CA LEU A 5 -6.21 -14.31 7.15
C LEU A 5 -5.17 -13.31 7.65
N LEU A 6 -5.59 -12.24 8.32
CA LEU A 6 -4.70 -11.22 8.86
C LEU A 6 -4.70 -11.25 10.39
N PRO A 7 -3.53 -11.04 11.02
CA PRO A 7 -3.47 -10.89 12.47
C PRO A 7 -4.35 -9.72 12.90
N ALA A 8 -4.93 -9.84 14.09
CA ALA A 8 -5.65 -8.74 14.70
C ALA A 8 -4.66 -7.61 15.03
N VAL A 9 -4.91 -6.40 14.53
CA VAL A 9 -4.10 -5.22 14.88
C VAL A 9 -5.03 -4.12 15.39
N GLY A 10 -4.65 -3.50 16.51
CA GLY A 10 -5.27 -2.30 17.02
C GLY A 10 -5.80 -2.36 18.45
N GLN A 11 -6.46 -1.25 18.80
CA GLN A 11 -7.46 -1.10 19.86
C GLN A 11 -8.40 0.03 19.43
N PHE A 12 -8.92 -0.06 18.22
CA PHE A 12 -9.76 1.00 17.66
C PHE A 12 -11.13 0.97 18.34
N ASP A 13 -11.80 2.11 18.35
CA ASP A 13 -13.18 2.23 18.82
C ASP A 13 -14.15 2.12 17.63
N GLU A 14 -13.71 2.57 16.45
CA GLU A 14 -14.49 2.61 15.22
C GLU A 14 -13.60 2.35 13.99
N PRO A 15 -14.18 1.89 12.87
CA PRO A 15 -15.51 1.26 12.75
C PRO A 15 -15.56 -0.16 13.33
N GLU A 16 -14.42 -0.78 13.60
CA GLU A 16 -14.28 -2.08 14.25
C GLU A 16 -13.19 -2.04 15.32
N LYS A 17 -13.21 -2.97 16.28
CA LYS A 17 -12.21 -2.93 17.37
C LYS A 17 -10.80 -3.31 16.93
N LEU A 18 -10.73 -4.19 15.95
CA LEU A 18 -9.52 -4.77 15.39
C LEU A 18 -9.56 -4.52 13.90
N GLY A 19 -8.57 -3.82 13.36
CA GLY A 19 -8.60 -3.33 11.97
C GLY A 19 -8.40 -4.41 10.89
N ASN A 20 -8.44 -5.70 11.25
CA ASN A 20 -8.14 -6.79 10.34
C ASN A 20 -9.30 -7.14 9.39
N GLY A 21 -10.53 -6.73 9.71
CA GLY A 21 -11.69 -6.93 8.85
C GLY A 21 -11.61 -6.06 7.61
N LEU A 22 -11.60 -4.74 7.82
CA LEU A 22 -11.51 -3.74 6.77
C LEU A 22 -10.20 -3.79 6.01
N LEU A 23 -9.08 -3.96 6.72
CA LEU A 23 -7.79 -4.13 6.04
C LEU A 23 -7.82 -5.35 5.12
N GLY A 24 -8.35 -6.49 5.59
CA GLY A 24 -8.43 -7.70 4.80
C GLY A 24 -9.32 -7.55 3.57
N GLU A 25 -10.45 -6.85 3.68
CA GLU A 25 -11.28 -6.53 2.51
C GLU A 25 -10.54 -5.66 1.50
N ARG A 26 -9.89 -4.58 1.95
CA ARG A 26 -9.13 -3.66 1.09
C ARG A 26 -7.97 -4.35 0.38
N LEU A 27 -7.23 -5.22 1.07
CA LEU A 27 -6.14 -5.99 0.47
C LEU A 27 -6.66 -7.04 -0.52
N PHE A 28 -7.71 -7.79 -0.13
CA PHE A 28 -8.27 -8.85 -0.96
C PHE A 28 -8.86 -8.33 -2.27
N LEU A 29 -9.62 -7.24 -2.24
CA LEU A 29 -10.23 -6.67 -3.44
C LEU A 29 -9.19 -6.11 -4.40
N GLN A 30 -8.12 -5.49 -3.90
CA GLN A 30 -7.01 -5.05 -4.76
C GLN A 30 -6.24 -6.24 -5.36
N TRP A 31 -6.06 -7.32 -4.61
CA TRP A 31 -5.45 -8.54 -5.14
C TRP A 31 -6.30 -9.15 -6.25
N LEU A 32 -7.61 -9.32 -6.05
CA LEU A 32 -8.51 -9.83 -7.08
C LEU A 32 -8.51 -8.96 -8.34
N ALA A 33 -8.47 -7.63 -8.18
CA ALA A 33 -8.39 -6.71 -9.31
C ALA A 33 -7.05 -6.84 -10.07
N ALA A 34 -5.94 -7.04 -9.37
CA ALA A 34 -4.64 -7.31 -10.01
C ALA A 34 -4.61 -8.66 -10.74
N GLU A 35 -5.21 -9.71 -10.17
CA GLU A 35 -5.37 -11.00 -10.84
C GLU A 35 -6.22 -10.85 -12.11
N ALA A 36 -7.30 -10.05 -12.07
CA ALA A 36 -8.13 -9.80 -13.24
C ALA A 36 -7.37 -9.07 -14.37
N GLU A 37 -6.49 -8.12 -14.03
CA GLU A 37 -5.56 -7.49 -14.98
C GLU A 37 -4.61 -8.51 -15.60
N LEU A 38 -3.99 -9.38 -14.79
CA LEU A 38 -3.11 -10.43 -15.30
C LEU A 38 -3.82 -11.41 -16.25
N VAL A 39 -5.04 -11.84 -15.89
CA VAL A 39 -5.81 -12.82 -16.66
C VAL A 39 -6.34 -12.25 -17.97
N SER A 40 -6.79 -10.98 -17.96
CA SER A 40 -7.28 -10.33 -19.18
C SER A 40 -6.15 -9.82 -20.07
N GLY A 41 -4.97 -9.51 -19.51
CA GLY A 41 -3.89 -8.84 -20.22
C GLY A 41 -4.19 -7.37 -20.55
N ALA A 42 -5.30 -6.81 -20.06
CA ALA A 42 -5.68 -5.42 -20.22
C ALA A 42 -5.37 -4.64 -18.93
N PRO A 43 -5.00 -3.35 -19.01
CA PRO A 43 -4.68 -2.57 -17.83
C PRO A 43 -5.92 -2.35 -16.96
N TRP A 44 -5.76 -2.41 -15.64
CA TRP A 44 -6.80 -1.94 -14.73
C TRP A 44 -6.96 -0.40 -14.83
N PRO A 45 -8.17 0.18 -14.69
CA PRO A 45 -9.49 -0.46 -14.59
C PRO A 45 -10.22 -0.49 -15.95
N SER A 46 -9.68 -1.16 -16.96
CA SER A 46 -10.37 -1.28 -18.26
C SER A 46 -11.71 -2.02 -18.15
N GLN A 47 -12.55 -1.88 -19.17
CA GLN A 47 -13.80 -2.63 -19.26
C GLN A 47 -13.55 -4.15 -19.27
N GLU A 48 -12.44 -4.58 -19.88
CA GLU A 48 -12.07 -5.99 -19.98
C GLU A 48 -11.66 -6.57 -18.61
N THR A 49 -10.79 -5.88 -17.86
CA THR A 49 -10.44 -6.30 -16.50
C THR A 49 -11.67 -6.34 -15.59
N SER A 50 -12.54 -5.35 -15.72
CA SER A 50 -13.78 -5.26 -14.94
C SER A 50 -14.74 -6.41 -15.26
N ALA A 51 -14.83 -6.82 -16.53
CA ALA A 51 -15.66 -7.95 -16.95
C ALA A 51 -15.10 -9.29 -16.42
N THR A 52 -13.78 -9.49 -16.48
CA THR A 52 -13.10 -10.65 -15.89
C THR A 52 -13.38 -10.74 -14.39
N LEU A 53 -13.27 -9.63 -13.67
CA LEU A 53 -13.56 -9.60 -12.23
C LEU A 53 -15.04 -9.85 -11.91
N SER A 54 -15.94 -9.34 -12.74
CA SER A 54 -17.40 -9.53 -12.59
C SER A 54 -17.78 -11.01 -12.61
N ALA A 55 -17.13 -11.79 -13.47
CA ALA A 55 -17.33 -13.23 -13.57
C ALA A 55 -16.93 -13.98 -12.28
N VAL A 56 -15.89 -13.53 -11.58
CA VAL A 56 -15.40 -14.12 -10.33
C VAL A 56 -16.28 -13.72 -9.14
N LEU A 57 -16.67 -12.44 -9.07
CA LEU A 57 -17.44 -11.91 -7.95
C LEU A 57 -18.94 -12.24 -8.02
N ASN A 58 -19.42 -12.75 -9.16
CA ASN A 58 -20.84 -12.85 -9.47
C ASN A 58 -21.56 -11.50 -9.20
N GLY A 59 -20.94 -10.42 -9.67
CA GLY A 59 -21.31 -9.05 -9.34
C GLY A 59 -20.70 -8.06 -10.33
N ASP A 60 -20.85 -6.77 -10.02
CA ASP A 60 -20.36 -5.69 -10.89
C ASP A 60 -18.91 -5.32 -10.52
N GLY A 61 -17.95 -5.81 -11.32
CA GLY A 61 -16.52 -5.57 -11.12
C GLY A 61 -16.13 -4.09 -11.20
N SER A 62 -16.93 -3.24 -11.86
CA SER A 62 -16.68 -1.79 -11.88
C SER A 62 -16.82 -1.16 -10.50
N LYS A 63 -17.63 -1.76 -9.61
CA LYS A 63 -17.75 -1.31 -8.21
C LYS A 63 -16.45 -1.51 -7.43
N VAL A 64 -15.61 -2.46 -7.83
CA VAL A 64 -14.29 -2.63 -7.20
C VAL A 64 -13.36 -1.48 -7.59
N ALA A 65 -13.44 -0.97 -8.83
CA ALA A 65 -12.69 0.23 -9.21
C ALA A 65 -13.12 1.43 -8.38
N THR A 66 -14.43 1.65 -8.22
CA THR A 66 -14.97 2.69 -7.34
C THR A 66 -14.52 2.49 -5.89
N TYR A 67 -14.60 1.26 -5.36
CA TYR A 67 -14.17 0.95 -3.99
C TYR A 67 -12.69 1.26 -3.77
N ILE A 68 -11.80 0.84 -4.68
CA ILE A 68 -10.36 1.13 -4.57
C ILE A 68 -10.12 2.64 -4.55
N GLN A 69 -10.81 3.39 -5.43
CA GLN A 69 -10.69 4.84 -5.50
C GLN A 69 -11.25 5.57 -4.27
N GLU A 70 -12.35 5.10 -3.70
CA GLU A 70 -13.03 5.78 -2.60
C GLU A 70 -12.56 5.33 -1.21
N GLN A 71 -12.00 4.12 -1.07
CA GLN A 71 -11.65 3.53 0.22
C GLN A 71 -10.15 3.28 0.36
N CYS A 72 -9.49 2.73 -0.66
CA CYS A 72 -8.08 2.39 -0.56
C CYS A 72 -7.18 3.61 -0.81
N ARG A 73 -7.47 4.41 -1.84
CA ARG A 73 -6.65 5.58 -2.19
C ARG A 73 -6.65 6.65 -1.10
N PRO A 74 -7.78 7.03 -0.48
CA PRO A 74 -7.77 8.02 0.60
C PRO A 74 -7.01 7.56 1.84
N ALA A 75 -7.07 6.26 2.20
CA ALA A 75 -6.29 5.70 3.30
C ALA A 75 -4.79 5.78 3.01
N LEU A 76 -4.35 5.36 1.81
CA LEU A 76 -2.96 5.49 1.37
C LEU A 76 -2.49 6.96 1.41
N ASP A 77 -3.28 7.86 0.84
CA ASP A 77 -2.94 9.29 0.79
C ASP A 77 -2.90 9.92 2.20
N LEU A 78 -3.75 9.47 3.13
CA LEU A 78 -3.71 9.87 4.54
C LEU A 78 -2.37 9.49 5.18
N TRP A 79 -1.89 8.25 5.00
CA TRP A 79 -0.57 7.84 5.46
C TRP A 79 0.55 8.68 4.85
N LEU A 80 0.54 8.84 3.52
CA LEU A 80 1.56 9.61 2.78
C LEU A 80 1.61 11.07 3.22
N ARG A 81 0.46 11.67 3.55
CA ARG A 81 0.36 13.06 4.02
C ARG A 81 0.78 13.22 5.47
N ALA A 82 0.32 12.33 6.36
CA ALA A 82 0.58 12.45 7.80
C ALA A 82 1.96 11.94 8.21
N GLY A 83 2.54 11.02 7.45
CA GLY A 83 3.87 10.46 7.67
C GLY A 83 3.95 9.52 8.88
N PRO A 84 5.08 8.82 9.07
CA PRO A 84 5.22 7.70 10.02
C PRO A 84 5.36 8.09 11.50
N GLN A 85 5.29 9.40 11.81
CA GLN A 85 5.35 9.93 13.17
C GLN A 85 4.01 10.56 13.59
N SER A 86 2.95 10.35 12.80
CA SER A 86 1.63 10.89 13.09
C SER A 86 1.12 10.43 14.46
N PRO A 87 0.45 11.32 15.23
CA PRO A 87 -0.24 10.91 16.46
C PRO A 87 -1.35 9.89 16.21
N LEU A 88 -1.79 9.70 14.95
CA LEU A 88 -2.77 8.69 14.57
C LEU A 88 -2.34 7.25 14.88
N LEU A 89 -1.04 6.97 15.06
CA LEU A 89 -0.56 5.65 15.50
C LEU A 89 -1.02 5.26 16.92
N ALA A 90 -1.32 6.25 17.76
CA ALA A 90 -1.79 6.05 19.14
C ALA A 90 -3.28 6.33 19.30
N ALA A 91 -3.94 6.84 18.25
CA ALA A 91 -5.37 7.14 18.27
C ALA A 91 -6.22 5.89 18.03
N LYS A 92 -7.50 5.98 18.37
CA LYS A 92 -8.48 4.88 18.30
C LYS A 92 -9.65 5.15 17.34
N SER A 93 -9.66 6.30 16.68
CA SER A 93 -10.74 6.71 15.80
C SER A 93 -10.76 5.92 14.48
N ALA A 94 -11.85 6.03 13.73
CA ALA A 94 -11.93 5.52 12.35
C ALA A 94 -10.78 6.07 11.47
N GLU A 95 -10.43 7.35 11.62
CA GLU A 95 -9.29 7.95 10.91
C GLU A 95 -7.95 7.30 11.29
N ALA A 96 -7.77 6.88 12.55
CA ALA A 96 -6.59 6.15 12.98
C ALA A 96 -6.50 4.76 12.31
N MET A 97 -7.64 4.09 12.13
CA MET A 97 -7.71 2.83 11.39
C MET A 97 -7.44 3.02 9.90
N ASP A 98 -7.99 4.07 9.29
CA ASP A 98 -7.70 4.41 7.90
C ASP A 98 -6.23 4.74 7.71
N TYR A 99 -5.62 5.46 8.65
CA TYR A 99 -4.21 5.76 8.63
C TYR A 99 -3.35 4.50 8.75
N PHE A 100 -3.69 3.56 9.66
CA PHE A 100 -3.01 2.27 9.74
C PHE A 100 -3.21 1.43 8.48
N THR A 101 -4.41 1.42 7.91
CA THR A 101 -4.66 0.78 6.61
C THR A 101 -3.77 1.40 5.54
N GLY A 102 -3.67 2.73 5.50
CA GLY A 102 -2.80 3.46 4.60
C GLY A 102 -1.34 3.04 4.69
N PHE A 103 -0.83 2.80 5.89
CA PHE A 103 0.50 2.22 6.09
C PHE A 103 0.63 0.85 5.43
N CYS A 104 -0.28 -0.08 5.69
CA CYS A 104 -0.23 -1.42 5.10
C CYS A 104 -0.32 -1.38 3.56
N LEU A 105 -1.20 -0.53 3.03
CA LEU A 105 -1.32 -0.30 1.59
C LEU A 105 -0.04 0.30 1.00
N TRP A 106 0.61 1.21 1.72
CA TRP A 106 1.89 1.77 1.32
C TRP A 106 3.00 0.71 1.30
N VAL A 107 3.11 -0.13 2.33
CA VAL A 107 4.10 -1.23 2.35
C VAL A 107 3.88 -2.17 1.17
N LEU A 108 2.63 -2.59 0.94
CA LEU A 108 2.26 -3.41 -0.21
C LEU A 108 2.65 -2.75 -1.54
N ALA A 109 2.34 -1.46 -1.69
CA ALA A 109 2.60 -0.73 -2.93
C ALA A 109 4.09 -0.47 -3.17
N ALA A 110 4.84 -0.16 -2.11
CA ALA A 110 6.25 0.21 -2.15
C ALA A 110 7.19 -1.00 -2.26
N HIS A 111 6.81 -2.12 -1.65
CA HIS A 111 7.71 -3.25 -1.40
C HIS A 111 7.14 -4.62 -1.76
N GLY A 112 5.83 -4.72 -2.01
CA GLY A 112 5.17 -5.97 -2.36
C GLY A 112 4.57 -6.73 -1.17
N PRO A 113 3.81 -7.80 -1.45
CA PRO A 113 3.10 -8.57 -0.43
C PRO A 113 4.03 -9.32 0.53
N GLU A 114 5.23 -9.72 0.09
CA GLU A 114 6.21 -10.44 0.91
C GLU A 114 6.68 -9.59 2.09
N VAL A 115 6.98 -8.31 1.85
CA VAL A 115 7.40 -7.39 2.92
C VAL A 115 6.24 -7.07 3.86
N LEU A 116 5.01 -6.93 3.34
CA LEU A 116 3.84 -6.74 4.20
C LEU A 116 3.58 -7.97 5.09
N ALA A 117 3.73 -9.18 4.55
CA ALA A 117 3.65 -10.41 5.32
C ALA A 117 4.75 -10.48 6.39
N GLU A 118 6.00 -10.16 6.05
CA GLU A 118 7.11 -10.13 7.01
C GLU A 118 6.86 -9.13 8.14
N VAL A 119 6.26 -7.96 7.85
CA VAL A 119 5.85 -6.99 8.88
C VAL A 119 4.90 -7.64 9.88
N PHE A 120 3.87 -8.33 9.41
CA PHE A 120 2.91 -9.01 10.29
C PHE A 120 3.55 -10.13 11.10
N ASP A 121 4.38 -10.97 10.47
CA ASP A 121 5.05 -12.10 11.13
C ASP A 121 6.05 -11.66 12.20
N ASN A 122 6.65 -10.48 12.05
CA ASN A 122 7.62 -9.91 12.98
C ASN A 122 7.00 -8.90 13.96
N THR A 123 5.68 -8.68 13.91
CA THR A 123 5.01 -7.82 14.89
C THR A 123 4.69 -8.63 16.16
N PRO A 124 5.19 -8.24 17.34
CA PRO A 124 5.02 -9.03 18.55
C PRO A 124 3.59 -8.91 19.15
N GLY A 125 3.12 -10.00 19.75
CA GLY A 125 1.89 -10.04 20.56
C GLY A 125 0.65 -10.53 19.81
N GLU A 126 -0.42 -10.82 20.55
CA GLU A 126 -1.68 -11.36 19.99
C GLU A 126 -2.59 -10.29 19.38
N ASN A 127 -2.45 -9.04 19.83
CA ASN A 127 -3.19 -7.87 19.34
C ASN A 127 -2.25 -6.65 19.31
N PRO A 128 -1.24 -6.64 18.43
CA PRO A 128 -0.31 -5.52 18.34
C PRO A 128 -1.01 -4.19 18.03
N LEU A 129 -0.37 -3.10 18.45
CA LEU A 129 -0.77 -1.75 18.09
C LEU A 129 -0.23 -1.39 16.69
N PRO A 130 -0.84 -0.41 15.99
CA PRO A 130 -0.31 0.09 14.71
C PRO A 130 1.16 0.51 14.79
N ALA A 131 1.58 1.09 15.91
CA ALA A 131 2.97 1.48 16.16
C ALA A 131 3.94 0.29 16.16
N ASP A 132 3.50 -0.88 16.62
CA ASP A 132 4.32 -2.08 16.66
C ASP A 132 4.59 -2.60 15.25
N CYS A 133 3.59 -2.56 14.36
CA CYS A 133 3.79 -2.89 12.94
C CYS A 133 4.74 -1.92 12.23
N VAL A 134 4.65 -0.62 12.52
CA VAL A 134 5.58 0.37 11.98
C VAL A 134 7.00 0.14 12.50
N ALA A 135 7.16 -0.26 13.77
CA ALA A 135 8.46 -0.64 14.33
C ALA A 135 9.03 -1.88 13.64
N ALA A 136 8.23 -2.94 13.48
CA ALA A 136 8.63 -4.15 12.77
C ALA A 136 9.09 -3.85 11.32
N TYR A 137 8.37 -2.99 10.60
CA TYR A 137 8.80 -2.52 9.28
C TYR A 137 10.18 -1.85 9.30
N ARG A 138 10.44 -0.96 10.27
CA ARG A 138 11.75 -0.29 10.39
C ARG A 138 12.87 -1.28 10.65
N ASP A 139 12.62 -2.29 11.46
CA ASP A 139 13.59 -3.34 11.76
C ASP A 139 13.88 -4.20 10.52
N ILE A 140 12.86 -4.53 9.73
CA ILE A 140 13.01 -5.26 8.46
C ILE A 140 13.86 -4.47 7.46
N VAL A 141 13.57 -3.17 7.29
CA VAL A 141 14.34 -2.30 6.39
C VAL A 141 15.79 -2.20 6.86
N THR A 142 16.02 -1.99 8.16
CA THR A 142 17.36 -1.89 8.74
C THR A 142 18.16 -3.17 8.48
N ARG A 143 17.58 -4.32 8.80
CA ARG A 143 18.21 -5.64 8.60
C ARG A 143 18.48 -5.92 7.12
N SER A 144 17.56 -5.51 6.23
CA SER A 144 17.69 -5.73 4.80
C SER A 144 18.78 -4.87 4.18
N LEU A 145 18.94 -3.63 4.63
CA LEU A 145 19.96 -2.70 4.16
C LEU A 145 21.39 -3.15 4.53
N ASP A 146 21.56 -3.92 5.60
CA ASP A 146 22.85 -4.53 5.94
C ASP A 146 23.27 -5.63 4.93
N ALA A 147 22.31 -6.21 4.20
CA ALA A 147 22.54 -7.33 3.30
C ALA A 147 22.48 -6.94 1.81
N GLN A 148 21.61 -6.00 1.44
CA GLN A 148 21.35 -5.64 0.05
C GLN A 148 20.77 -4.23 -0.11
N ALA A 149 20.78 -3.73 -1.35
CA ALA A 149 20.09 -2.49 -1.68
C ALA A 149 18.58 -2.63 -1.45
N TRP A 150 17.98 -1.63 -0.80
CA TRP A 150 16.54 -1.58 -0.57
C TRP A 150 15.83 -0.88 -1.72
N ARG A 151 14.86 -1.57 -2.32
CA ARG A 151 14.08 -1.05 -3.45
C ARG A 151 12.75 -0.49 -2.99
N VAL A 152 12.39 0.66 -3.55
CA VAL A 152 11.10 1.33 -3.35
C VAL A 152 10.48 1.52 -4.73
N ASP A 153 9.33 0.92 -4.95
CA ASP A 153 8.61 1.02 -6.23
C ASP A 153 7.77 2.31 -6.33
N ALA A 154 7.32 2.63 -7.54
CA ALA A 154 6.48 3.79 -7.85
C ALA A 154 5.19 3.86 -7.03
N GLY A 155 4.74 2.72 -6.47
CA GLY A 155 3.63 2.62 -5.53
C GLY A 155 3.77 3.53 -4.30
N ALA A 156 5.00 3.85 -3.90
CA ALA A 156 5.27 4.75 -2.78
C ALA A 156 5.06 6.24 -3.10
N LEU A 157 4.78 6.62 -4.35
CA LEU A 157 4.71 8.02 -4.78
C LEU A 157 3.71 8.84 -3.94
N ASN A 158 4.18 9.93 -3.35
CA ASN A 158 3.31 10.97 -2.81
C ASN A 158 2.90 11.94 -3.91
N LEU A 159 1.76 11.66 -4.56
CA LEU A 159 1.24 12.48 -5.66
C LEU A 159 0.98 13.93 -5.25
N ALA A 160 0.47 14.18 -4.04
CA ALA A 160 0.15 15.52 -3.57
C ALA A 160 1.38 16.42 -3.41
N GLN A 161 2.56 15.83 -3.22
CA GLN A 161 3.84 16.55 -3.09
C GLN A 161 4.72 16.42 -4.33
N SER A 162 4.30 15.65 -5.34
CA SER A 162 5.03 15.43 -6.58
C SER A 162 4.47 16.30 -7.70
N ARG A 163 5.31 16.56 -8.71
CA ARG A 163 4.91 17.19 -9.97
C ARG A 163 5.40 16.34 -11.13
N LEU A 164 4.45 15.75 -11.85
CA LEU A 164 4.70 14.95 -13.04
C LEU A 164 4.01 15.60 -14.24
N THR A 165 4.72 15.66 -15.36
CA THR A 165 4.18 16.11 -16.65
C THR A 165 3.33 15.04 -17.31
N GLN A 166 3.63 13.77 -17.06
CA GLN A 166 2.85 12.63 -17.54
C GLN A 166 1.93 12.10 -16.43
N PRO A 167 0.73 11.57 -16.79
CA PRO A 167 -0.12 10.89 -15.82
C PRO A 167 0.57 9.62 -15.29
N VAL A 168 0.28 9.28 -14.04
CA VAL A 168 0.74 8.02 -13.44
C VAL A 168 -0.10 6.87 -13.96
N ARG A 169 0.53 5.72 -14.24
CA ARG A 169 -0.21 4.48 -14.48
C ARG A 169 -0.62 3.87 -13.14
N GLU A 170 -1.89 4.03 -12.82
CA GLU A 170 -2.52 3.42 -11.65
C GLU A 170 -2.85 1.95 -11.95
N GLY A 171 -2.35 1.02 -11.15
CA GLY A 171 -2.79 -0.37 -11.13
C GLY A 171 -3.70 -0.65 -9.94
N ALA A 172 -4.22 -1.87 -9.87
CA ALA A 172 -5.14 -2.27 -8.80
C ALA A 172 -4.48 -2.21 -7.40
N LEU A 173 -3.30 -2.80 -7.25
CA LEU A 173 -2.56 -2.88 -5.98
C LEU A 173 -1.76 -1.61 -5.68
N ARG A 174 -1.26 -0.94 -6.73
CA ARG A 174 -0.27 0.12 -6.59
C ARG A 174 -0.24 1.02 -7.82
N ARG A 175 0.41 2.18 -7.67
CA ARG A 175 0.94 2.93 -8.82
C ARG A 175 2.04 2.07 -9.45
N GLU A 176 1.86 1.66 -10.70
CA GLU A 176 2.74 0.68 -11.34
C GLU A 176 3.92 1.33 -12.02
N GLU A 177 3.67 2.47 -12.68
CA GLU A 177 4.67 3.12 -13.50
C GLU A 177 4.51 4.64 -13.45
N ILE A 178 5.65 5.31 -13.39
CA ILE A 178 5.77 6.76 -13.52
C ILE A 178 6.78 7.05 -14.62
N THR A 179 6.45 7.99 -15.50
CA THR A 179 7.41 8.53 -16.46
C THR A 179 7.94 9.84 -15.92
N ILE A 180 9.26 9.93 -15.72
CA ILE A 180 9.93 11.13 -15.22
C ILE A 180 10.55 11.88 -16.41
N SER A 181 10.06 13.07 -16.69
CA SER A 181 10.57 13.98 -17.73
C SER A 181 11.44 15.10 -17.14
N PRO A 182 12.28 15.77 -17.93
CA PRO A 182 13.00 16.95 -17.47
C PRO A 182 12.07 18.01 -16.86
N GLY A 183 12.33 18.39 -15.61
CA GLY A 183 11.51 19.37 -14.87
C GLY A 183 10.46 18.77 -13.95
N ASP A 184 10.24 17.46 -14.01
CA ASP A 184 9.44 16.72 -13.03
C ASP A 184 10.14 16.68 -11.66
N PHE A 185 9.35 16.50 -10.61
CA PHE A 185 9.80 16.34 -9.24
C PHE A 185 8.99 15.25 -8.56
N VAL A 186 9.66 14.28 -7.93
CA VAL A 186 9.05 13.08 -7.37
C VAL A 186 9.36 13.00 -5.88
N VAL A 187 8.33 12.79 -5.07
CA VAL A 187 8.47 12.59 -3.63
C VAL A 187 8.10 11.16 -3.28
N LEU A 188 9.09 10.42 -2.77
CA LEU A 188 8.93 9.06 -2.26
C LEU A 188 9.28 9.06 -0.77
N PRO A 189 8.31 8.86 0.14
CA PRO A 189 8.62 8.65 1.55
C PRO A 189 9.33 7.31 1.68
N VAL A 190 10.49 7.34 2.34
CA VAL A 190 11.31 6.16 2.63
C VAL A 190 11.75 6.20 4.08
N TYR A 191 11.81 5.03 4.72
CA TYR A 191 12.53 4.91 5.98
C TYR A 191 14.02 4.71 5.69
N LEU A 192 14.85 5.59 6.24
CA LEU A 192 16.30 5.47 6.20
C LEU A 192 16.81 5.35 7.64
N PRO A 193 17.43 4.24 8.03
CA PRO A 193 18.09 4.16 9.32
C PRO A 193 19.27 5.16 9.40
N PRO A 194 19.81 5.42 10.60
CA PRO A 194 21.00 6.27 10.74
C PRO A 194 22.17 5.74 9.91
N GLY A 195 22.77 6.57 9.07
CA GLY A 195 23.86 6.15 8.19
C GLY A 195 24.15 7.11 7.05
N THR A 196 25.05 6.69 6.16
CA THR A 196 25.30 7.37 4.87
C THR A 196 24.67 6.54 3.76
N TRP A 197 23.87 7.19 2.93
CA TRP A 197 23.06 6.51 1.92
C TRP A 197 23.40 7.02 0.53
N GLN A 198 23.41 6.11 -0.43
CA GLN A 198 23.44 6.43 -1.85
C GLN A 198 22.09 6.03 -2.46
N VAL A 199 21.51 6.96 -3.23
CA VAL A 199 20.23 6.74 -3.90
C VAL A 199 20.48 6.71 -5.41
N SER A 200 19.90 5.72 -6.08
CA SER A 200 19.94 5.59 -7.53
C SER A 200 18.55 5.27 -8.06
N ALA A 201 18.14 5.94 -9.14
CA ALA A 201 16.94 5.58 -9.87
C ALA A 201 17.24 4.42 -10.82
N LEU A 202 16.40 3.38 -10.77
CA LEU A 202 16.45 2.29 -11.74
C LEU A 202 15.43 2.58 -12.83
N ALA A 203 15.88 2.79 -14.06
CA ALA A 203 14.99 2.84 -15.21
C ALA A 203 14.57 1.41 -15.56
N SER A 204 13.27 1.19 -15.78
CA SER A 204 12.83 -0.02 -16.48
C SER A 204 13.44 0.00 -17.89
N PRO A 205 13.96 -1.14 -18.39
CA PRO A 205 14.37 -1.21 -19.79
C PRO A 205 13.15 -0.87 -20.66
N SER A 206 13.34 -0.01 -21.66
CA SER A 206 12.30 0.28 -22.65
C SER A 206 11.88 -1.03 -23.30
N ALA A 207 10.60 -1.40 -23.16
CA ALA A 207 10.01 -2.55 -23.84
C ALA A 207 9.98 -2.35 -25.36
#